data_AF-L8JSJ6-F1
#
_entry.id   AF-L8JSJ6-F1
#
_cell.length_a   1.000
_cell.length_b   1.000
_cell.length_c   1.000
_cell.angle_alpha   90.00
_cell.angle_beta   90.00
_cell.angle_gamma   90.00
#
_symmetry.space_group_name_H-M   'P 1'
#
loop_
_entity.id
_entity.type
_entity.pdbx_description
1 polymer ?
#
loop_
_entity_poly.entity_id
_entity_poly.type
_entity_poly.pdbx_seq_one_letter_code
_entity_poly.pdbx_strand_id
1 'polypeptide(L)'
;MEMKDGKMAFYAKTRRQWRDWLAANSQNEKSVWLILFRKHSATLSLSLIEATEEAFCFGWIDCLCKRRDDESTTLLSQNVIRSAATGAKIT
;
A
#
# COMPACT_ATOMS: atom_id res chain seq x y z
N MET A 1 5.01 11.76 -6.61
CA MET A 1 4.34 11.02 -5.52
C MET A 1 2.95 11.61 -5.38
N GLU A 2 1.92 10.80 -5.58
CA GLU A 2 0.54 11.24 -5.43
C GLU A 2 0.16 11.21 -3.94
N MET A 3 -0.70 12.11 -3.50
CA MET A 3 -1.29 12.08 -2.16
C MET A 3 -2.78 11.78 -2.28
N LYS A 4 -3.23 10.70 -1.63
CA LYS A 4 -4.63 10.28 -1.60
C LYS A 4 -5.10 10.20 -0.15
N ASP A 5 -6.18 10.90 0.19
CA ASP A 5 -6.73 10.97 1.55
C ASP A 5 -5.66 11.41 2.59
N GLY A 6 -4.74 12.31 2.21
CA GLY A 6 -3.62 12.77 3.05
C GLY A 6 -2.50 11.73 3.27
N LYS A 7 -2.54 10.61 2.56
CA LYS A 7 -1.55 9.53 2.64
C LYS A 7 -0.80 9.41 1.31
N MET A 8 0.45 8.96 1.36
CA MET A 8 1.24 8.75 0.15
C MET A 8 0.64 7.63 -0.70
N ALA A 9 0.62 7.84 -2.02
CA ALA A 9 0.33 6.82 -3.01
C ALA A 9 1.59 6.44 -3.80
N PHE A 10 1.87 5.14 -3.83
CA PHE A 10 3.04 4.52 -4.42
C PHE A 10 2.60 3.55 -5.52
N TYR A 11 3.33 3.53 -6.63
CA TYR A 11 3.12 2.59 -7.72
C TYR A 11 4.33 1.67 -7.81
N ALA A 12 4.07 0.36 -7.87
CA ALA A 12 5.07 -0.65 -8.13
C ALA A 12 4.69 -1.44 -9.38
N LYS A 13 5.64 -1.59 -10.30
CA LYS A 13 5.45 -2.41 -11.51
C LYS A 13 5.56 -3.89 -11.20
N THR A 14 6.38 -4.25 -10.20
CA THR A 14 6.71 -5.64 -9.87
C THR A 14 6.66 -5.91 -8.38
N ARG A 15 6.48 -7.19 -8.02
CA ARG A 15 6.57 -7.68 -6.64
C ARG A 15 7.85 -7.24 -5.93
N ARG A 16 8.99 -7.30 -6.63
CA ARG A 16 10.29 -6.88 -6.07
C ARG A 16 10.32 -5.39 -5.71
N GLN A 17 9.83 -4.52 -6.60
CA GLN A 17 9.78 -3.08 -6.33
C GLN A 17 8.91 -2.75 -5.11
N TRP A 18 7.80 -3.49 -4.93
CA TRP A 18 6.96 -3.34 -3.75
C TRP A 18 7.67 -3.80 -2.48
N ARG A 19 8.32 -4.96 -2.52
CA ARG A 19 9.14 -5.48 -1.40
C ARG A 19 10.27 -4.51 -1.03
N ASP A 20 10.97 -3.95 -2.00
CA ASP A 20 12.07 -3.01 -1.76
C ASP A 20 11.57 -1.73 -1.08
N TRP A 21 10.41 -1.21 -1.51
CA TRP A 21 9.77 -0.08 -0.85
C TRP A 21 9.36 -0.40 0.58
N LEU A 22 8.74 -1.56 0.82
CA LEU A 22 8.39 -2.01 2.16
C LEU A 22 9.63 -2.17 3.05
N ALA A 23 10.73 -2.74 2.54
CA ALA A 23 11.96 -2.89 3.32
C ALA A 23 12.53 -1.55 3.79
N ALA A 24 12.47 -0.53 2.94
CA ALA A 24 12.97 0.80 3.27
C ALA A 24 12.01 1.62 4.16
N ASN A 25 10.69 1.44 3.99
CA ASN A 25 9.70 2.39 4.54
C ASN A 25 8.77 1.77 5.60
N SER A 26 8.66 0.44 5.69
CA SER A 26 7.68 -0.24 6.55
C SER A 26 7.81 0.13 8.03
N GLN A 27 9.00 0.50 8.50
CA GLN A 27 9.25 0.87 9.89
C GLN A 27 8.88 2.33 10.21
N ASN A 28 8.92 3.21 9.20
CA ASN A 28 8.77 4.65 9.37
C ASN A 28 7.35 5.11 8.98
N GLU A 29 6.79 4.48 7.96
CA GLU A 29 5.46 4.79 7.44
C GLU A 29 4.36 4.03 8.18
N LYS A 30 3.24 4.72 8.43
CA LYS A 30 2.06 4.12 9.08
C LYS A 30 1.10 3.52 8.08
N SER A 31 1.04 4.07 6.87
CA SER A 31 0.13 3.64 5.82
C SER A 31 0.56 4.14 4.45
N VAL A 32 0.22 3.40 3.40
CA VAL A 32 0.44 3.81 2.00
C VAL A 32 -0.70 3.31 1.13
N TRP A 33 -1.02 4.08 0.09
CA TRP A 33 -1.85 3.62 -1.01
C TRP A 33 -0.98 2.98 -2.09
N LEU A 34 -1.10 1.68 -2.32
CA LEU A 34 -0.49 1.02 -3.46
C LEU A 34 -1.40 1.14 -4.68
N ILE A 35 -0.89 1.68 -5.78
CA ILE A 35 -1.61 1.77 -7.06
C ILE A 35 -1.42 0.44 -7.80
N LEU A 36 -2.54 -0.22 -8.11
CA LEU A 36 -2.61 -1.46 -8.85
C LEU A 36 -3.36 -1.24 -10.16
N PHE A 37 -2.71 -1.53 -11.28
CA PHE A 37 -3.35 -1.51 -12.58
C PHE A 37 -4.07 -2.83 -12.86
N ARG A 38 -5.21 -2.73 -13.54
CA ARG A 38 -6.02 -3.87 -13.96
C ARG A 38 -5.34 -4.60 -15.11
N LYS A 39 -5.67 -5.89 -15.27
CA LYS A 39 -5.09 -6.75 -16.31
C LYS A 39 -5.29 -6.25 -17.75
N HIS A 40 -6.33 -5.44 -17.99
CA HIS A 40 -6.62 -4.86 -19.30
C HIS A 40 -5.96 -3.50 -19.55
N SER A 41 -5.27 -2.92 -18.55
CA SER A 41 -4.48 -1.70 -18.75
C SER A 41 -3.21 -2.04 -19.53
N ALA A 42 -2.75 -1.11 -20.36
CA ALA A 42 -1.43 -1.18 -20.98
C ALA A 42 -0.29 -1.05 -19.95
N THR A 43 -0.60 -0.57 -18.75
CA THR A 43 0.38 -0.36 -17.68
C THR A 43 0.56 -1.64 -16.86
N LEU A 44 1.79 -2.15 -16.84
CA LEU A 44 2.15 -3.32 -16.06
C LEU A 44 2.07 -3.02 -14.56
N SER A 45 1.55 -3.96 -13.78
CA SER A 45 1.44 -3.87 -12.33
C SER A 45 1.57 -5.25 -11.72
N LEU A 46 2.06 -5.32 -10.48
CA LEU A 46 1.89 -6.52 -9.67
C LEU A 46 0.40 -6.78 -9.41
N SER A 47 0.08 -8.04 -9.14
CA SER A 47 -1.27 -8.44 -8.77
C SER A 47 -1.60 -8.05 -7.33
N LEU A 48 -2.90 -7.95 -7.03
CA LEU A 48 -3.38 -7.73 -5.67
C LEU A 48 -2.86 -8.80 -4.69
N ILE A 49 -2.84 -10.06 -5.11
CA ILE A 49 -2.38 -11.18 -4.27
C ILE A 49 -0.90 -11.01 -3.94
N GLU A 50 -0.06 -10.71 -4.93
CA GLU A 50 1.37 -10.46 -4.69
C GLU A 50 1.59 -9.25 -3.78
N ALA A 51 0.81 -8.18 -3.97
CA ALA A 51 0.89 -7.01 -3.09
C ALA A 51 0.57 -7.36 -1.63
N THR A 52 -0.48 -8.13 -1.42
CA THR A 52 -0.95 -8.56 -0.09
C THR A 52 0.01 -9.53 0.59
N GLU A 53 0.51 -10.55 -0.13
CA GLU A 53 1.52 -11.47 0.42
C GLU A 53 2.76 -10.73 0.92
N GLU A 54 3.23 -9.76 0.14
CA GLU A 54 4.38 -8.94 0.51
C GLU A 54 4.07 -8.04 1.70
N ALA A 55 2.91 -7.38 1.73
CA ALA A 55 2.49 -6.56 2.87
C ALA A 55 2.48 -7.39 4.17
N PHE A 56 1.97 -8.63 4.13
CA PHE A 56 1.98 -9.54 5.26
C PHE A 56 3.39 -9.86 5.77
N CYS A 57 4.38 -10.06 4.89
CA CYS A 57 5.77 -10.32 5.28
C CYS A 57 6.37 -9.19 6.14
N PHE A 58 5.89 -7.95 5.97
CA PHE A 58 6.36 -6.80 6.73
C PHE A 58 5.41 -6.41 7.89
N GLY A 59 4.39 -7.23 8.16
CA GLY A 59 3.41 -6.97 9.22
C GLY A 59 2.39 -5.88 8.88
N TRP A 60 2.16 -5.64 7.58
CA TRP A 60 1.14 -4.73 7.08
C TRP A 60 -0.12 -5.52 6.69
N ILE A 61 -1.29 -4.92 6.88
CA ILE A 61 -2.57 -5.46 6.45
C ILE A 61 -3.21 -4.51 5.45
N ASP A 62 -3.72 -5.05 4.36
CA ASP A 62 -4.48 -4.30 3.37
C ASP A 62 -5.95 -4.20 3.81
N CYS A 63 -6.46 -2.97 3.92
CA CYS A 63 -7.76 -2.73 4.55
C CYS A 63 -8.81 -2.16 3.59
N LEU A 64 -8.40 -1.53 2.49
CA LEU A 64 -9.34 -0.78 1.66
C LEU A 64 -8.91 -0.72 0.18
N CYS A 65 -9.72 -1.31 -0.69
CA CYS A 65 -9.62 -1.14 -2.14
C CYS A 65 -10.52 0.02 -2.59
N LYS A 66 -9.98 1.02 -3.27
CA LYS A 66 -10.76 2.10 -3.91
C LYS A 66 -10.42 2.20 -5.39
N ARG A 67 -11.43 2.32 -6.25
CA ARG A 67 -11.22 2.67 -7.67
C ARG A 67 -10.45 4.00 -7.76
N ARG A 68 -9.43 4.08 -8.61
CA ARG A 68 -8.68 5.32 -8.90
C ARG A 68 -9.14 5.89 -10.25
N ASP A 69 -9.21 5.04 -11.27
CA ASP A 69 -9.73 5.36 -12.60
C ASP A 69 -10.27 4.08 -13.27
N ASP A 70 -10.51 4.11 -14.58
CA ASP A 70 -11.03 2.97 -15.34
C ASP A 70 -10.01 1.83 -15.52
N GLU A 71 -8.73 2.15 -15.35
CA GLU A 71 -7.61 1.23 -15.54
C GLU A 71 -6.96 0.79 -14.23
N SER A 72 -7.21 1.48 -13.11
CA SER A 72 -6.49 1.27 -11.86
C SER A 72 -7.34 1.37 -10.60
N THR A 73 -6.87 0.68 -9.57
CA THR A 73 -7.41 0.65 -8.22
C THR A 73 -6.28 0.95 -7.25
N THR A 74 -6.56 1.66 -6.17
CA THR A 74 -5.60 1.83 -5.06
C THR A 74 -5.96 0.90 -3.91
N LEU A 75 -4.96 0.26 -3.33
CA LEU A 75 -5.05 -0.58 -2.13
C LEU A 75 -4.40 0.15 -0.95
N LEU A 76 -5.15 0.39 0.11
CA LEU A 76 -4.60 0.96 1.34
C LEU A 76 -3.97 -0.16 2.18
N SER A 77 -2.67 -0.09 2.35
CA SER A 77 -1.91 -0.95 3.24
C SER A 77 -1.57 -0.19 4.52
N GLN A 78 -1.82 -0.78 5.68
CA GLN A 78 -1.54 -0.18 7.00
C GLN A 78 -0.60 -1.05 7.82
N ASN A 79 0.37 -0.43 8.48
CA ASN A 79 1.23 -1.12 9.42
C ASN A 79 0.48 -1.37 10.74
N VAL A 80 0.03 -2.60 10.96
CA VAL A 80 -0.75 -2.94 12.16
C VAL A 80 0.12 -3.19 13.39
N ILE A 81 1.39 -3.59 13.21
CA ILE A 81 2.36 -3.74 14.31
C ILE A 81 2.57 -2.40 15.03
N ARG A 82 2.44 -1.27 14.32
CA ARG A 82 2.60 0.08 14.89
C ARG A 82 1.30 0.87 15.05
N SER A 83 0.15 0.35 14.60
CA SER A 83 -1.15 1.03 14.73
C SER A 83 -1.56 1.29 16.19
N ALA A 84 -1.02 0.52 17.15
CA ALA A 84 -1.29 0.72 18.57
C ALA A 84 -0.50 1.89 19.22
N ALA A 85 0.40 2.55 18.49
CA ALA A 85 1.20 3.68 19.01
C ALA A 85 0.59 5.05 18.69
N THR A 86 -0.72 5.15 18.48
CA THR A 86 -1.40 6.44 18.55
C THR A 86 -1.87 6.61 19.99
N GLY A 87 -1.00 7.20 20.81
CA GLY A 87 -1.35 7.67 22.13
C GLY A 87 -2.48 8.68 22.02
N ALA A 88 -3.72 8.20 22.12
CA ALA A 88 -4.81 9.00 22.60
C ALA A 88 -4.46 9.36 24.05
N LYS A 89 -3.86 10.54 24.26
CA LYS A 89 -3.94 11.20 25.55
C LYS A 89 -5.43 11.42 25.80
N ILE A 90 -6.02 10.58 26.63
CA ILE A 90 -7.26 10.91 27.31
C ILE A 90 -6.83 11.92 28.38
N THR A 91 -7.07 13.19 28.10
CA THR A 91 -7.09 14.28 29.08
C THR A 91 -8.49 14.85 29.06
#